data_AF-A0A5N6W816-F1
#
_entry.id   AF-A0A5N6W816-F1
#
_cell.length_a   1.000
_cell.length_b   1.000
_cell.length_c   1.000
_cell.angle_alpha   90.00
_cell.angle_beta   90.00
_cell.angle_gamma   90.00
#
_symmetry.space_group_name_H-M   'P 1'
#
loop_
_entity.id
_entity.type
_entity.pdbx_description
1 polymer ?
#
loop_
_entity_poly.entity_id
_entity_poly.type
_entity_poly.pdbx_seq_one_letter_code
_entity_poly.pdbx_strand_id
1 'polypeptide(L)'
;MAIGLLFDTKYSFSPGLESLFWVLFWIGIHGNSGRANTKYKRWNYLDIEELAYEKLGIVSDETIFERIVQDGFMDYYKSLIPCILNLRKAVFPGGKLRRKEGDKGLYSQILQTTNSSQKDNGVIF
;
A
#
# COMPACT_ATOMS: atom_id res chain seq x y z
N MET A 1 -0.54 9.08 4.55
CA MET A 1 -1.59 9.92 3.93
C MET A 1 -1.99 9.35 2.58
N ALA A 2 -3.28 9.10 2.35
CA ALA A 2 -3.79 8.65 1.06
C ALA A 2 -3.68 9.74 -0.02
N ILE A 3 -3.31 9.35 -1.23
CA ILE A 3 -3.25 10.20 -2.42
C ILE A 3 -4.63 10.78 -2.74
N GLY A 4 -5.72 10.02 -2.53
CA GLY A 4 -7.08 10.52 -2.75
C GLY A 4 -7.48 11.70 -1.84
N LEU A 5 -6.85 11.86 -0.68
CA LEU A 5 -7.02 13.02 0.20
C LEU A 5 -6.13 14.21 -0.21
N LEU A 6 -5.07 13.96 -0.98
CA LEU A 6 -4.09 14.97 -1.40
C LEU A 6 -4.55 15.76 -2.65
N PHE A 7 -5.43 15.20 -3.49
CA PHE A 7 -5.92 15.84 -4.71
C PHE A 7 -7.36 16.41 -4.62
N ASP A 8 -7.91 16.60 -3.41
CA ASP A 8 -9.23 17.18 -3.12
C ASP A 8 -10.36 16.78 -4.10
N THR A 9 -10.43 15.50 -4.46
CA THR A 9 -11.32 15.07 -5.53
C THR A 9 -12.01 13.75 -5.23
N LYS A 10 -13.23 13.68 -5.75
CA LYS A 10 -14.24 12.60 -5.83
C LYS A 10 -13.73 11.28 -6.45
N TYR A 11 -12.43 11.00 -6.36
CA TYR A 11 -11.72 9.86 -6.93
C TYR A 11 -11.26 8.85 -5.86
N SER A 12 -11.49 9.10 -4.56
CA SER A 12 -11.03 8.17 -3.53
C SER A 12 -11.93 6.94 -3.42
N PHE A 13 -11.39 5.78 -3.80
CA PHE A 13 -11.94 4.49 -3.41
C PHE A 13 -11.58 4.23 -1.94
N SER A 14 -12.58 4.05 -1.08
CA SER A 14 -12.49 3.94 0.40
C SER A 14 -11.21 4.57 0.97
N PRO A 15 -11.21 5.89 1.28
CA PRO A 15 -10.06 6.58 1.85
C PRO A 15 -9.32 5.82 2.97
N GLY A 16 -10.05 4.96 3.70
CA GLY A 16 -9.49 4.06 4.71
C GLY A 16 -8.56 2.95 4.18
N LEU A 17 -8.89 2.29 3.07
CA LEU A 17 -8.06 1.20 2.52
C LEU A 17 -6.78 1.74 1.89
N GLU A 18 -6.86 2.86 1.17
CA GLU A 18 -5.68 3.51 0.62
C GLU A 18 -4.78 4.04 1.75
N SER A 19 -5.37 4.65 2.78
CA SER A 19 -4.61 5.10 3.96
C SER A 19 -3.95 3.94 4.69
N LEU A 20 -4.66 2.82 4.89
CA LEU A 20 -4.13 1.61 5.50
C LEU A 20 -2.95 1.04 4.69
N PHE A 21 -3.09 0.97 3.37
CA PHE A 21 -2.01 0.56 2.48
C PHE A 21 -0.74 1.41 2.69
N TRP A 22 -0.88 2.74 2.67
CA TRP A 22 0.27 3.63 2.86
C TRP A 22 0.89 3.54 4.25
N VAL A 23 0.10 3.28 5.29
CA VAL A 23 0.62 3.03 6.66
C VAL A 23 1.42 1.74 6.71
N LEU A 24 0.90 0.64 6.15
CA LEU A 24 1.61 -0.64 6.11
C LEU A 24 2.91 -0.54 5.30
N PHE A 25 2.86 0.15 4.16
CA PHE A 25 4.05 0.43 3.35
C PHE A 25 5.09 1.22 4.15
N TRP A 26 4.66 2.27 4.85
CA TRP A 26 5.52 3.09 5.68
C TRP A 26 6.17 2.30 6.82
N ILE A 27 5.40 1.49 7.55
CA ILE A 27 5.92 0.64 8.64
C ILE A 27 6.94 -0.37 8.09
N GLY A 28 6.67 -0.98 6.94
CA GLY A 28 7.59 -1.97 6.35
C GLY A 28 8.96 -1.39 6.02
N ILE A 29 9.00 -0.17 5.49
CA ILE A 29 10.25 0.53 5.10
C ILE A 29 10.88 1.38 6.23
N HIS A 30 10.11 1.73 7.26
CA HIS A 30 10.57 2.40 8.48
C HIS A 30 10.38 1.45 9.68
N GLY A 31 11.35 0.57 9.92
CA GLY A 31 11.37 -0.14 11.20
C GLY A 31 12.11 0.63 12.30
N ASN A 32 12.09 0.01 13.48
CA ASN A 32 12.30 0.59 14.81
C ASN A 32 13.66 1.27 15.09
N SER A 33 14.55 1.42 14.10
CA SER A 33 15.95 1.81 14.33
C SER A 33 16.23 3.31 14.18
N GLY A 34 15.24 4.15 13.88
CA GLY A 34 15.43 5.61 13.69
C GLY A 34 16.32 5.98 12.48
N ARG A 35 16.97 5.00 11.83
CA ARG A 35 17.57 5.12 10.51
C ARG A 35 16.48 4.93 9.48
N ALA A 36 15.65 5.96 9.33
CA ALA A 36 14.80 6.10 8.17
C ALA A 36 15.63 5.77 6.92
N ASN A 37 15.17 4.81 6.12
CA ASN A 37 15.76 4.55 4.82
C ASN A 37 15.78 5.91 4.08
N THR A 38 16.99 6.46 3.83
CA THR A 38 17.20 7.87 3.50
C THR A 38 16.36 8.30 2.30
N LYS A 39 16.06 7.35 1.40
CA LYS A 39 15.18 7.47 0.24
C LYS A 39 13.79 8.04 0.55
N TYR A 40 13.21 7.72 1.71
CA TYR A 40 11.85 8.12 2.09
C TYR A 40 11.80 9.25 3.12
N LYS A 41 12.96 9.66 3.68
CA LYS A 41 13.04 10.78 4.64
C LYS A 41 12.48 12.08 4.04
N ARG A 42 12.65 12.27 2.73
CA ARG A 42 12.14 13.42 1.98
C ARG A 42 10.62 13.55 1.99
N TRP A 43 9.88 12.45 2.17
CA TRP A 43 8.41 12.49 2.20
C TRP A 43 7.82 13.36 3.31
N ASN A 44 8.60 13.67 4.35
CA ASN A 44 8.21 14.58 5.42
C ASN A 44 8.29 16.07 5.03
N TYR A 45 8.94 16.37 3.90
CA TYR A 45 9.22 17.74 3.45
C TYR A 45 8.66 18.04 2.05
N LEU A 46 8.26 17.01 1.31
CA LEU A 46 7.57 17.19 0.02
C LEU A 46 6.23 17.88 0.24
N ASP A 47 5.85 18.71 -0.73
CA ASP A 47 4.48 19.20 -0.75
C ASP A 47 3.49 18.08 -1.08
N ILE A 48 2.19 18.42 -0.96
CA ILE A 48 1.08 17.49 -1.15
C ILE A 48 1.10 16.84 -2.53
N GLU A 49 1.40 17.62 -3.57
CA GLU A 49 1.35 17.19 -4.96
C GLU A 49 2.58 16.33 -5.32
N GLU A 50 3.77 16.78 -4.93
CA GLU A 50 5.03 16.04 -5.09
C GLU A 50 4.97 14.68 -4.39
N LEU A 51 4.47 14.64 -3.15
CA LEU A 51 4.30 13.41 -2.39
C LEU A 51 3.34 12.45 -3.09
N ALA A 52 2.31 12.98 -3.75
CA ALA A 52 1.34 12.18 -4.46
C ALA A 52 1.93 11.57 -5.74
N TYR A 53 2.70 12.34 -6.52
CA TYR A 53 3.39 11.83 -7.71
C TYR A 53 4.42 10.75 -7.37
N GLU A 54 5.19 10.96 -6.31
CA GLU A 54 6.16 9.99 -5.80
C GLU A 54 5.50 8.66 -5.44
N LYS A 55 4.40 8.73 -4.69
CA LYS A 55 3.63 7.55 -4.31
C LYS A 55 3.02 6.85 -5.53
N LEU A 56 2.48 7.60 -6.48
CA LEU A 56 1.94 7.04 -7.71
C LEU A 56 3.04 6.32 -8.52
N GLY A 57 4.23 6.92 -8.60
CA GLY A 57 5.41 6.30 -9.21
C GLY A 57 5.72 4.93 -8.61
N ILE A 58 5.68 4.82 -7.28
CA ILE A 58 5.95 3.56 -6.57
C ILE A 58 4.93 2.47 -6.91
N VAL A 59 3.64 2.79 -6.98
CA VAL A 59 2.58 1.78 -7.18
C VAL A 59 2.22 1.55 -8.64
N SER A 60 2.74 2.35 -9.58
CA SER A 60 2.38 2.30 -11.00
C SER A 60 2.78 0.99 -11.68
N ASP A 61 3.92 0.42 -11.34
CA ASP A 61 4.44 -0.83 -11.93
C ASP A 61 4.53 -1.93 -10.87
N GLU A 62 4.06 -3.14 -11.22
CA GLU A 62 3.99 -4.26 -10.27
C GLU A 62 5.36 -4.82 -9.91
N THR A 63 6.19 -5.01 -10.92
CA THR A 63 7.51 -5.62 -10.78
C THR A 63 8.45 -4.67 -10.05
N ILE A 64 8.37 -3.36 -10.35
CA ILE A 64 9.11 -2.34 -9.61
C ILE A 64 8.62 -2.28 -8.16
N PHE A 65 7.31 -2.30 -7.92
CA PHE A 65 6.76 -2.28 -6.57
C PHE A 65 7.21 -3.48 -5.75
N GLU A 66 7.16 -4.68 -6.33
CA GLU A 66 7.62 -5.91 -5.68
C GLU A 66 9.08 -5.81 -5.27
N ARG A 67 9.95 -5.34 -6.17
CA ARG A 67 11.36 -5.10 -5.87
C ARG A 67 11.55 -4.08 -4.74
N ILE A 68 10.81 -2.97 -4.78
CA ILE A 68 10.86 -1.94 -3.72
C ILE A 68 10.53 -2.55 -2.36
N VAL A 69 9.51 -3.41 -2.28
CA VAL A 69 9.08 -4.04 -1.04
C VAL A 69 10.09 -5.09 -0.58
N GLN A 70 10.60 -5.95 -1.47
CA GLN A 70 11.60 -6.96 -1.15
C GLN A 70 12.92 -6.38 -0.65
N ASP A 71 13.42 -5.34 -1.34
CA ASP A 71 14.69 -4.68 -1.01
C ASP A 71 14.55 -3.71 0.18
N GLY A 72 13.37 -3.11 0.33
CA GLY A 72 13.12 -2.02 1.27
C GLY A 72 12.57 -2.45 2.63
N PHE A 73 11.89 -3.59 2.71
CA PHE A 73 11.30 -4.05 3.97
C PHE A 73 12.36 -4.61 4.90
N MET A 74 12.29 -4.21 6.17
CA MET A 74 13.14 -4.82 7.19
C MET A 74 12.79 -6.31 7.38
N ASP A 75 13.79 -7.11 7.77
CA ASP A 75 13.63 -8.56 7.93
C ASP A 75 12.43 -8.94 8.82
N TYR A 76 12.22 -8.19 9.91
CA TYR A 76 11.09 -8.39 10.82
C TYR A 76 9.72 -8.23 10.14
N TYR A 77 9.61 -7.39 9.10
CA TYR A 77 8.37 -7.13 8.38
C TYR A 77 8.25 -7.89 7.06
N LYS A 78 9.22 -8.74 6.69
CA LYS A 78 9.16 -9.51 5.43
C LYS A 78 7.95 -10.43 5.32
N SER A 79 7.40 -10.90 6.45
CA SER A 79 6.16 -11.68 6.49
C SER A 79 4.93 -10.91 5.98
N LEU A 80 4.97 -9.57 5.95
CA LEU A 80 3.90 -8.72 5.43
C LEU A 80 3.96 -8.51 3.91
N ILE A 81 5.05 -8.93 3.24
CA ILE A 81 5.24 -8.72 1.81
C ILE A 81 4.08 -9.32 0.97
N PRO A 82 3.65 -10.58 1.18
CA PRO A 82 2.53 -11.14 0.41
C PRO A 82 1.25 -10.32 0.59
N CYS A 83 0.99 -9.86 1.82
CA CYS A 83 -0.18 -9.04 2.14
C CYS A 83 -0.14 -7.70 1.40
N ILE A 84 1.00 -7.01 1.41
CA ILE A 84 1.09 -5.68 0.79
C ILE A 84 1.06 -5.74 -0.75
N LEU A 85 1.60 -6.79 -1.36
CA LEU A 85 1.48 -7.03 -2.80
C LEU A 85 0.01 -7.22 -3.21
N ASN A 86 -0.75 -8.01 -2.45
CA ASN A 86 -2.18 -8.22 -2.68
C ASN A 86 -2.99 -6.93 -2.45
N LEU A 87 -2.69 -6.19 -1.39
CA LEU A 87 -3.32 -4.90 -1.13
C LEU A 87 -3.04 -3.89 -2.24
N ARG A 88 -1.80 -3.84 -2.77
CA ARG A 88 -1.48 -2.96 -3.91
C ARG A 88 -2.36 -3.27 -5.12
N LYS A 89 -2.60 -4.54 -5.44
CA LYS A 89 -3.50 -4.95 -6.54
C LYS A 89 -4.94 -4.53 -6.31
N ALA A 90 -5.42 -4.68 -5.07
CA ALA A 90 -6.79 -4.34 -4.70
C ALA A 90 -7.03 -2.82 -4.70
N VAL A 91 -6.07 -2.04 -4.17
CA VAL A 91 -6.17 -0.58 -4.03
C VAL A 91 -5.82 0.14 -5.33
N PHE A 92 -4.82 -0.35 -6.07
CA PHE A 92 -4.32 0.23 -7.33
C PHE A 92 -4.32 -0.79 -8.47
N PRO A 93 -5.50 -1.21 -8.97
CA PRO A 93 -5.58 -2.18 -10.06
C PRO A 93 -4.90 -1.64 -11.32
N GLY A 94 -3.90 -2.38 -11.83
CA GLY A 94 -3.08 -1.95 -12.96
C GLY A 94 -2.25 -0.68 -12.68
N GLY A 95 -1.95 -0.40 -11.41
CA GLY A 95 -1.13 0.74 -10.98
C GLY A 95 -1.79 2.12 -11.11
N LYS A 96 -3.10 2.17 -11.32
CA LYS A 96 -3.86 3.40 -11.50
C LYS A 96 -4.67 3.73 -10.25
N LEU A 97 -4.79 5.03 -9.95
CA LEU A 97 -5.80 5.52 -9.01
C LEU A 97 -7.18 5.16 -9.56
N ARG A 98 -8.01 4.52 -8.73
CA ARG A 98 -9.43 4.32 -9.09
C ARG A 98 -10.07 5.71 -9.21
N ARG A 99 -10.90 5.92 -10.23
CA ARG A 99 -11.51 7.23 -10.54
C ARG A 99 -13.01 7.30 -10.23
N LYS A 100 -13.63 6.29 -9.62
CA LYS A 100 -15.07 6.33 -9.28
C LYS A 100 -15.41 5.50 -8.04
N GLU A 101 -16.27 6.08 -7.20
CA GLU A 101 -17.16 5.37 -6.27
C GLU A 101 -18.04 4.40 -7.06
N GLY A 102 -17.75 3.11 -7.01
CA GLY A 102 -18.54 2.17 -7.82
C GLY A 102 -18.20 0.70 -7.68
N ASP A 103 -17.51 0.29 -6.62
CA ASP A 103 -17.21 -1.13 -6.45
C ASP A 103 -17.34 -1.56 -4.99
N LYS A 104 -18.60 -1.68 -4.55
CA LYS A 104 -18.96 -2.24 -3.25
C LYS A 104 -18.44 -3.68 -3.07
N GLY A 105 -17.99 -4.35 -4.13
CA GLY A 105 -17.48 -5.73 -4.10
C GLY A 105 -16.05 -5.88 -3.58
N LEU A 106 -15.25 -4.81 -3.49
CA LEU A 106 -13.83 -4.93 -3.13
C LEU A 106 -13.59 -5.17 -1.64
N TYR A 107 -14.43 -4.65 -0.74
CA TYR A 107 -14.35 -4.98 0.69
C TYR A 107 -14.58 -6.49 0.88
N SER A 108 -15.52 -7.05 0.12
CA SER A 108 -15.77 -8.49 0.06
C SER A 108 -14.60 -9.26 -0.58
N GLN A 109 -13.94 -8.73 -1.62
CA GLN A 109 -12.75 -9.37 -2.21
C GLN A 109 -11.54 -9.35 -1.26
N ILE A 110 -11.31 -8.26 -0.54
CA ILE A 110 -10.23 -8.17 0.46
C ILE A 110 -10.51 -9.14 1.61
N LEU A 111 -11.74 -9.18 2.14
CA LEU A 111 -12.17 -10.16 3.14
C LEU A 111 -12.04 -11.60 2.64
N GLN A 112 -12.39 -11.87 1.38
CA GLN A 112 -12.20 -13.21 0.80
C GLN A 112 -10.73 -13.55 0.66
N THR A 113 -9.87 -12.60 0.27
CA THR A 113 -8.43 -12.85 0.11
C THR A 113 -7.77 -13.10 1.47
N THR A 114 -8.13 -12.36 2.52
CA THR A 114 -7.65 -12.63 3.88
C THR A 114 -8.20 -13.95 4.44
N ASN A 115 -9.48 -14.27 4.22
CA ASN A 115 -10.06 -15.56 4.65
C ASN A 115 -9.48 -16.76 3.90
N SER A 116 -9.19 -16.63 2.60
CA SER A 116 -8.53 -17.69 1.82
C SER A 116 -7.07 -17.87 2.24
N SER A 117 -6.37 -16.78 2.57
CA SER A 117 -5.00 -16.85 3.10
C SER A 117 -4.93 -17.47 4.50
N GLN A 118 -6.00 -17.35 5.31
CA GLN A 118 -6.13 -18.07 6.58
C GLN A 118 -6.50 -19.55 6.43
N LYS A 119 -7.13 -19.95 5.31
CA LYS A 119 -7.42 -21.37 5.04
C LYS A 119 -6.23 -22.14 4.48
N ASP A 120 -5.34 -21.46 3.75
CA ASP A 120 -4.10 -22.06 3.24
C ASP A 120 -2.97 -22.14 4.28
N ASN A 121 -3.00 -21.28 5.29
CA ASN A 121 -2.17 -21.45 6.48
C ASN A 121 -2.93 -22.28 7.51
N GLY A 122 -2.80 -23.61 7.43
CA GLY A 122 -3.23 -24.56 8.45
C GLY A 122 -2.53 -24.32 9.80
N VAL A 123 -2.87 -23.22 10.46
CA VAL A 123 -2.57 -22.97 11.86
C VAL A 123 -3.87 -23.19 12.60
N ILE A 124 -3.98 -24.42 13.11
CA ILE A 124 -4.94 -24.82 14.12
C ILE A 124 -4.60 -24.01 15.38
N PHE A 125 -5.54 -23.18 15.84
CA PHE A 125 -5.64 -22.83 17.26
C PHE A 125 -6.50 -23.90 17.95
#